data_AF-A0A372IH48-F1
#
_entry.id   AF-A0A372IH48-F1
#
_cell.length_a   1.000
_cell.length_b   1.000
_cell.length_c   1.000
_cell.angle_alpha   90.00
_cell.angle_beta   90.00
_cell.angle_gamma   90.00
#
_symmetry.space_group_name_H-M   'P 1'
#
loop_
_entity.id
_entity.type
_entity.pdbx_description
1 polymer ?
#
loop_
_entity_poly.entity_id
_entity_poly.type
_entity_poly.pdbx_seq_one_letter_code
_entity_poly.pdbx_strand_id
1 'polypeptide(L)'
;MWIRTAILALLVAAPVQAQEGDVTPTAEPEWLSETLLSPHGNIASSAVPSEITEMPIGAVSLDAVGLLTPVQTGLPADLWAGSDSATLANLFRAQPTLGLPAVQDFTTMLALAELNPPPDSTAQADLFLARLDMLLSRGAIEPARALMERAGPAAPQVFRRWFDVSLLTNQPDRACAAMRANPDIAPSFPARIFCLARSGDWSAAALTLGTGEALGFLPAEEVELITRFLDPALAEGEAPLPRDRSPSPLHYLMRVALGERPGAGQLPLAFAHADLGDVAGWRAQLDAAERLARAGAITPSQWQLVYTSRVPSASGGVWDRVAAVQAFDVALLAQDGDEVATTLPAAWAAMHEAGLEVAFAEAYARRLIRLPLTGEAAQLAREVALLSDEYETVAQTESPQSARERFLFAIARGQDADPSPNDMMPRMIAEVFSRVEMPERYARMVGDDRIGEALLRASLVLSDAADPTDLRDALALFRALGLESVARQAALQMLLLELRG
;
A
#
# COMPACT_ATOMS: atom_id res chain seq x y z
N MET A 1 -73.74 19.80 -29.02
CA MET A 1 -73.80 18.87 -27.89
C MET A 1 -72.61 17.91 -27.95
N TRP A 2 -71.36 18.39 -27.82
CA TRP A 2 -70.16 17.54 -27.84
C TRP A 2 -69.19 18.05 -26.76
N ILE A 3 -68.80 17.14 -25.88
CA ILE A 3 -68.11 17.34 -24.60
C ILE A 3 -66.61 17.62 -24.85
N ARG A 4 -66.06 18.63 -24.16
CA ARG A 4 -64.61 18.88 -24.09
C ARG A 4 -64.02 18.01 -22.99
N THR A 5 -63.25 16.99 -23.35
CA THR A 5 -62.40 16.23 -22.43
C THR A 5 -61.00 16.85 -22.40
N ALA A 6 -60.61 17.33 -21.23
CA ALA A 6 -59.24 17.70 -20.89
C ALA A 6 -58.41 16.42 -20.65
N ILE A 7 -57.24 16.33 -21.27
CA ILE A 7 -56.25 15.28 -20.99
C ILE A 7 -55.17 15.91 -20.11
N LEU A 8 -55.12 15.48 -18.86
CA LEU A 8 -54.12 15.81 -17.86
C LEU A 8 -52.91 14.87 -18.12
N ALA A 9 -51.78 15.41 -18.57
CA ALA A 9 -50.54 14.66 -18.71
C ALA A 9 -49.85 14.58 -17.34
N LEU A 10 -49.94 13.42 -16.68
CA LEU A 10 -49.18 13.11 -15.48
C LEU A 10 -47.74 12.76 -15.90
N LEU A 11 -46.79 13.66 -15.60
CA LEU A 11 -45.36 13.37 -15.62
C LEU A 11 -45.03 12.53 -14.38
N VAL A 12 -44.87 11.23 -14.57
CA VAL A 12 -44.31 10.33 -13.54
C VAL A 12 -42.79 10.48 -13.60
N ALA A 13 -42.22 11.18 -12.61
CA ALA A 13 -40.80 11.14 -12.34
C ALA A 13 -40.47 9.75 -11.76
N ALA A 14 -39.74 8.94 -12.51
CA ALA A 14 -39.16 7.71 -12.00
C ALA A 14 -37.96 8.05 -11.09
N PRO A 15 -37.79 7.37 -9.94
CA PRO A 15 -36.61 7.57 -9.11
C PRO A 15 -35.38 7.04 -9.85
N VAL A 16 -34.35 7.88 -9.96
CA VAL A 16 -33.02 7.46 -10.39
C VAL A 16 -32.47 6.58 -9.28
N GLN A 17 -32.33 5.27 -9.52
CA GLN A 17 -31.54 4.42 -8.66
C GLN A 17 -30.06 4.79 -8.84
N ALA A 18 -29.43 5.25 -7.76
CA ALA A 18 -27.99 5.37 -7.68
C ALA A 18 -27.39 3.97 -7.85
N GLN A 19 -26.59 3.77 -8.90
CA GLN A 19 -25.85 2.52 -9.11
C GLN A 19 -24.83 2.37 -7.98
N GLU A 20 -25.07 1.44 -7.06
CA GLU A 20 -24.01 0.81 -6.28
C GLU A 20 -23.08 0.12 -7.28
N GLY A 21 -21.94 0.73 -7.57
CA GLY A 21 -20.89 0.11 -8.36
C GLY A 21 -20.42 -1.15 -7.65
N ASP A 22 -20.69 -2.30 -8.26
CA ASP A 22 -20.23 -3.60 -7.80
C ASP A 22 -18.72 -3.65 -7.99
N VAL A 23 -17.96 -3.75 -6.89
CA VAL A 23 -16.51 -3.90 -6.94
C VAL A 23 -16.23 -5.35 -7.34
N THR A 24 -15.61 -5.56 -8.51
CA THR A 24 -15.21 -6.89 -8.94
C THR A 24 -14.27 -7.52 -7.90
N PRO A 25 -14.52 -8.77 -7.46
CA PRO A 25 -13.66 -9.43 -6.48
C PRO A 25 -12.21 -9.49 -6.98
N THR A 26 -11.30 -8.84 -6.25
CA THR A 26 -9.86 -8.94 -6.52
C THR A 26 -9.31 -10.16 -5.79
N ALA A 27 -8.50 -10.97 -6.46
CA ALA A 27 -7.87 -12.16 -5.88
C ALA A 27 -6.71 -11.83 -4.93
N GLU A 28 -6.25 -12.83 -4.17
CA GLU A 28 -5.00 -12.76 -3.39
C GLU A 28 -3.80 -12.41 -4.30
N PRO A 29 -2.70 -11.82 -3.78
CA PRO A 29 -1.53 -11.53 -4.59
C PRO A 29 -0.97 -12.80 -5.25
N GLU A 30 -0.92 -12.81 -6.58
CA GLU A 30 -0.56 -13.99 -7.40
C GLU A 30 0.83 -14.57 -7.07
N TRP A 31 1.73 -13.75 -6.52
CA TRP A 31 3.08 -14.15 -6.17
C TRP A 31 3.19 -14.92 -4.85
N LEU A 32 2.13 -15.02 -4.04
CA LEU A 32 2.15 -15.79 -2.80
C LEU A 32 2.35 -17.28 -3.09
N SER A 33 3.37 -17.88 -2.48
CA SER A 33 3.72 -19.28 -2.71
C SER A 33 2.68 -20.24 -2.13
N GLU A 34 2.36 -21.33 -2.80
CA GLU A 34 1.66 -22.47 -2.18
C GLU A 34 2.64 -23.24 -1.25
N THR A 35 3.08 -22.59 -0.16
CA THR A 35 4.06 -23.15 0.79
C THR A 35 3.48 -24.18 1.73
N LEU A 36 2.16 -24.28 1.79
CA LEU A 36 1.45 -25.25 2.61
C LEU A 36 0.73 -26.23 1.70
N LEU A 37 0.71 -27.50 2.08
CA LEU A 37 -0.23 -28.43 1.48
C LEU A 37 -1.63 -27.96 1.91
N SER A 38 -2.47 -27.65 0.93
CA SER A 38 -3.91 -27.69 1.17
C SER A 38 -4.21 -29.05 1.82
N PRO A 39 -5.00 -29.15 2.89
CA PRO A 39 -5.46 -30.45 3.35
C PRO A 39 -6.16 -31.12 2.17
N HIS A 40 -5.52 -32.08 1.51
CA HIS A 40 -6.03 -32.64 0.27
C HIS A 40 -7.30 -33.43 0.57
N GLY A 41 -8.25 -33.31 -0.36
CA GLY A 41 -9.57 -33.88 -0.31
C GLY A 41 -9.62 -35.41 -0.32
N ASN A 42 -10.84 -35.90 -0.14
CA ASN A 42 -11.28 -37.29 0.08
C ASN A 42 -11.35 -37.74 1.56
N ILE A 43 -12.03 -36.93 2.37
CA ILE A 43 -12.77 -37.45 3.55
C ILE A 43 -14.26 -37.31 3.20
N ALA A 44 -15.07 -38.33 3.50
CA ALA A 44 -16.49 -38.39 3.15
C ALA A 44 -17.23 -37.10 3.59
N SER A 45 -18.01 -36.52 2.68
CA SER A 45 -18.56 -35.15 2.80
C SER A 45 -19.91 -35.03 3.52
N SER A 46 -20.51 -36.12 4.02
CA SER A 46 -21.42 -36.10 5.21
C SER A 46 -22.08 -37.46 5.48
N ALA A 47 -22.41 -37.69 6.75
CA ALA A 47 -23.77 -38.03 7.16
C ALA A 47 -24.02 -37.26 8.48
N VAL A 48 -25.14 -36.52 8.55
CA VAL A 48 -25.69 -35.73 9.70
C VAL A 48 -25.12 -34.29 9.92
N PRO A 49 -25.90 -33.40 10.59
CA PRO A 49 -26.53 -32.17 10.06
C PRO A 49 -25.69 -30.88 10.24
N SER A 50 -26.18 -29.78 9.61
CA SER A 50 -25.58 -28.44 9.45
C SER A 50 -24.59 -27.94 10.50
N GLU A 51 -23.54 -27.27 10.00
CA GLU A 51 -22.48 -26.61 10.78
C GLU A 51 -23.02 -25.76 11.93
N ILE A 52 -22.53 -26.08 13.12
CA ILE A 52 -22.57 -25.19 14.27
C ILE A 52 -21.25 -24.42 14.21
N THR A 53 -21.30 -23.13 13.86
CA THR A 53 -20.17 -22.21 13.98
C THR A 53 -19.93 -21.95 15.47
N GLU A 54 -19.11 -22.79 16.10
CA GLU A 54 -18.64 -22.55 17.47
C GLU A 54 -17.41 -21.64 17.42
N MET A 55 -17.59 -20.36 17.77
CA MET A 55 -16.48 -19.55 18.25
C MET A 55 -16.41 -19.76 19.77
N PRO A 56 -15.30 -20.24 20.34
CA PRO A 56 -15.15 -20.35 21.78
C PRO A 56 -15.40 -18.97 22.40
N ILE A 57 -16.28 -18.90 23.40
CA ILE A 57 -16.50 -17.67 24.17
C ILE A 57 -15.14 -17.22 24.74
N GLY A 58 -14.62 -16.09 24.24
CA GLY A 58 -13.32 -15.53 24.63
C GLY A 58 -12.18 -15.69 23.62
N ALA A 59 -12.39 -16.33 22.46
CA ALA A 59 -11.41 -16.29 21.37
C ALA A 59 -11.40 -14.90 20.70
N VAL A 60 -10.22 -14.31 20.54
CA VAL A 60 -10.04 -13.04 19.83
C VAL A 60 -10.24 -13.29 18.34
N SER A 61 -11.22 -12.63 17.72
CA SER A 61 -11.40 -12.66 16.26
C SER A 61 -10.16 -12.05 15.59
N LEU A 62 -9.61 -12.75 14.59
CA LEU A 62 -8.48 -12.25 13.81
C LEU A 62 -8.84 -10.96 13.06
N ASP A 63 -10.10 -10.80 12.65
CA ASP A 63 -10.59 -9.57 12.00
C ASP A 63 -10.49 -8.34 12.91
N ALA A 64 -10.45 -8.55 14.23
CA ALA A 64 -10.27 -7.48 15.21
C ALA A 64 -8.81 -7.08 15.42
N VAL A 65 -7.86 -7.92 15.00
CA VAL A 65 -6.43 -7.70 15.26
C VAL A 65 -5.96 -6.43 14.53
N GLY A 66 -5.21 -5.61 15.26
CA GLY A 66 -4.58 -4.39 14.74
C GLY A 66 -3.30 -4.05 15.50
N LEU A 67 -2.56 -3.10 14.95
CA LEU A 67 -1.36 -2.50 15.55
C LEU A 67 -1.62 -1.07 16.06
N LEU A 68 -2.66 -0.41 15.55
CA LEU A 68 -2.99 0.97 15.89
C LEU A 68 -4.32 1.03 16.64
N THR A 69 -4.27 1.53 17.87
CA THR A 69 -5.46 1.65 18.72
C THR A 69 -6.41 2.76 18.21
N PRO A 70 -7.70 2.73 18.57
CA PRO A 70 -8.65 3.82 18.25
C PRO A 70 -8.16 5.22 18.67
N VAL A 71 -7.39 5.31 19.76
CA VAL A 71 -6.81 6.59 20.22
C VAL A 71 -5.73 7.09 19.26
N GLN A 72 -4.93 6.19 18.69
CA GLN A 72 -3.88 6.56 17.74
C GLN A 72 -4.45 6.90 16.35
N THR A 73 -5.53 6.23 15.94
CA THR A 73 -6.14 6.42 14.63
C THR A 73 -7.17 7.54 14.60
N GLY A 74 -7.78 7.86 15.75
CA GLY A 74 -8.94 8.75 15.83
C GLY A 74 -10.22 8.16 15.26
N LEU A 75 -10.22 6.86 14.90
CA LEU A 75 -11.37 6.18 14.31
C LEU A 75 -12.25 5.54 15.40
N PRO A 76 -13.58 5.52 15.22
CA PRO A 76 -14.47 4.79 16.12
C PRO A 76 -14.23 3.28 16.01
N ALA A 77 -14.29 2.57 17.14
CA ALA A 77 -14.00 1.13 17.19
C ALA A 77 -15.03 0.28 16.43
N ASP A 78 -16.27 0.76 16.31
CA ASP A 78 -17.41 0.12 15.67
C ASP A 78 -17.56 0.49 14.18
N LEU A 79 -16.46 0.88 13.53
CA LEU A 79 -16.42 1.31 12.14
C LEU A 79 -17.04 0.33 11.12
N TRP A 80 -17.03 -0.97 11.45
CA TRP A 80 -17.54 -2.06 10.63
C TRP A 80 -18.95 -2.55 11.01
N ALA A 81 -19.61 -1.92 11.99
CA ALA A 81 -20.80 -2.47 12.65
C ALA A 81 -21.95 -2.82 11.68
N GLY A 82 -22.18 -2.02 10.63
CA GLY A 82 -23.22 -2.25 9.63
C GLY A 82 -22.74 -2.93 8.34
N SER A 83 -21.47 -3.34 8.26
CA SER A 83 -20.84 -3.82 7.00
C SER A 83 -20.60 -5.33 7.01
N ASP A 84 -20.67 -5.95 5.83
CA ASP A 84 -20.33 -7.36 5.66
C ASP A 84 -18.82 -7.55 5.47
N SER A 85 -18.26 -8.58 6.11
CA SER A 85 -16.84 -8.94 6.04
C SER A 85 -16.34 -9.11 4.60
N ALA A 86 -17.10 -9.78 3.74
CA ALA A 86 -16.76 -10.02 2.33
C ALA A 86 -16.72 -8.72 1.50
N THR A 87 -17.63 -7.79 1.74
CA THR A 87 -17.67 -6.48 1.07
C THR A 87 -16.43 -5.66 1.44
N LEU A 88 -16.11 -5.61 2.74
CA LEU A 88 -14.91 -4.93 3.22
C LEU A 88 -13.64 -5.57 2.66
N ALA A 89 -13.56 -6.90 2.64
CA ALA A 89 -12.43 -7.63 2.08
C ALA A 89 -12.19 -7.26 0.60
N ASN A 90 -13.24 -7.20 -0.21
CA ASN A 90 -13.14 -6.78 -1.60
C ASN A 90 -12.68 -5.31 -1.73
N LEU A 91 -13.21 -4.41 -0.89
CA LEU A 91 -12.82 -3.01 -0.90
C LEU A 91 -11.36 -2.78 -0.50
N PHE A 92 -10.82 -3.56 0.45
CA PHE A 92 -9.40 -3.52 0.79
C PHE A 92 -8.53 -4.00 -0.38
N ARG A 93 -8.87 -5.15 -1.00
CA ARG A 93 -8.08 -5.66 -2.14
C ARG A 93 -8.20 -4.79 -3.39
N ALA A 94 -9.27 -4.02 -3.53
CA ALA A 94 -9.46 -3.08 -4.64
C ALA A 94 -8.64 -1.78 -4.48
N GLN A 95 -8.11 -1.48 -3.29
CA GLN A 95 -7.31 -0.28 -3.11
C GLN A 95 -6.07 -0.33 -4.00
N PRO A 96 -5.76 0.75 -4.74
CA PRO A 96 -4.64 0.74 -5.65
C PRO A 96 -3.31 0.76 -4.89
N THR A 97 -2.26 0.32 -5.58
CA THR A 97 -0.89 0.31 -5.07
C THR A 97 -0.26 1.71 -5.10
N LEU A 98 -0.65 2.52 -6.08
CA LEU A 98 -0.23 3.92 -6.27
C LEU A 98 -1.47 4.83 -6.27
N GLY A 99 -1.34 6.07 -5.78
CA GLY A 99 -2.44 7.03 -5.70
C GLY A 99 -1.98 8.31 -5.00
N LEU A 100 -2.93 9.11 -4.52
CA LEU A 100 -2.62 10.26 -3.66
C LEU A 100 -1.98 9.76 -2.35
N PRO A 101 -0.77 10.23 -1.96
CA PRO A 101 -0.09 9.75 -0.77
C PRO A 101 -0.92 9.84 0.52
N ALA A 102 -1.69 10.92 0.72
CA ALA A 102 -2.56 11.05 1.89
C ALA A 102 -3.65 9.97 1.97
N VAL A 103 -4.16 9.52 0.82
CA VAL A 103 -5.18 8.47 0.74
C VAL A 103 -4.55 7.09 0.91
N GLN A 104 -3.35 6.88 0.37
CA GLN A 104 -2.56 5.67 0.62
C GLN A 104 -2.24 5.53 2.11
N ASP A 105 -1.75 6.59 2.76
CA ASP A 105 -1.44 6.60 4.18
C ASP A 105 -2.67 6.34 5.04
N PHE A 106 -3.81 6.98 4.70
CA PHE A 106 -5.08 6.72 5.37
C PHE A 106 -5.52 5.25 5.27
N THR A 107 -5.51 4.68 4.07
CA THR A 107 -5.95 3.28 3.87
C THR A 107 -4.97 2.28 4.47
N THR A 108 -3.66 2.57 4.48
CA THR A 108 -2.65 1.79 5.21
C THR A 108 -2.89 1.85 6.72
N MET A 109 -3.14 3.03 7.28
CA MET A 109 -3.52 3.20 8.70
C MET A 109 -4.78 2.40 9.03
N LEU A 110 -5.80 2.49 8.18
CA LEU A 110 -7.06 1.75 8.35
C LEU A 110 -6.84 0.23 8.31
N ALA A 111 -5.99 -0.27 7.41
CA ALA A 111 -5.61 -1.69 7.37
C ALA A 111 -4.78 -2.15 8.58
N LEU A 112 -4.19 -1.23 9.35
CA LEU A 112 -3.41 -1.53 10.56
C LEU A 112 -4.20 -1.25 11.85
N ALA A 113 -5.41 -0.69 11.77
CA ALA A 113 -6.23 -0.32 12.91
C ALA A 113 -6.76 -1.54 13.69
N GLU A 114 -6.85 -1.42 15.00
CA GLU A 114 -7.58 -2.33 15.89
C GLU A 114 -9.04 -1.85 15.96
N LEU A 115 -9.95 -2.66 15.42
CA LEU A 115 -11.36 -2.33 15.24
C LEU A 115 -12.23 -3.53 15.64
N ASN A 116 -13.46 -3.29 16.08
CA ASN A 116 -14.41 -4.37 16.34
C ASN A 116 -14.71 -5.09 15.02
N PRO A 117 -14.71 -6.42 15.01
CA PRO A 117 -14.93 -7.17 13.78
C PRO A 117 -16.37 -6.99 13.27
N PRO A 118 -16.61 -7.12 11.94
CA PRO A 118 -17.95 -7.22 11.38
C PRO A 118 -18.84 -8.26 12.11
N PRO A 119 -20.17 -8.08 12.16
CA PRO A 119 -21.07 -9.03 12.82
C PRO A 119 -21.03 -10.45 12.23
N ASP A 120 -20.67 -10.59 10.96
CA ASP A 120 -20.58 -11.84 10.21
C ASP A 120 -19.17 -12.47 10.24
N SER A 121 -18.22 -11.90 11.00
CA SER A 121 -16.85 -12.42 11.09
C SER A 121 -16.80 -13.89 11.52
N THR A 122 -15.94 -14.64 10.84
CA THR A 122 -15.74 -16.09 11.02
C THR A 122 -14.30 -16.42 11.40
N ALA A 123 -14.01 -17.69 11.68
CA ALA A 123 -12.65 -18.16 11.96
C ALA A 123 -11.71 -18.08 10.73
N GLN A 124 -12.27 -17.96 9.52
CA GLN A 124 -11.53 -17.80 8.27
C GLN A 124 -10.87 -16.42 8.16
N ALA A 125 -11.42 -15.41 8.82
CA ALA A 125 -10.86 -14.05 8.92
C ALA A 125 -10.55 -13.39 7.57
N ASP A 126 -11.53 -13.43 6.66
CA ASP A 126 -11.39 -12.93 5.29
C ASP A 126 -11.01 -11.45 5.24
N LEU A 127 -11.51 -10.64 6.18
CA LEU A 127 -11.19 -9.22 6.29
C LEU A 127 -9.73 -9.03 6.74
N PHE A 128 -9.26 -9.81 7.72
CA PHE A 128 -7.86 -9.79 8.13
C PHE A 128 -6.92 -10.15 6.97
N LEU A 129 -7.22 -11.20 6.21
CA LEU A 129 -6.42 -11.61 5.05
C LEU A 129 -6.42 -10.54 3.96
N ALA A 130 -7.57 -9.91 3.66
CA ALA A 130 -7.66 -8.83 2.69
C ALA A 130 -6.84 -7.59 3.10
N ARG A 131 -6.83 -7.24 4.39
CA ARG A 131 -5.97 -6.16 4.92
C ARG A 131 -4.49 -6.48 4.73
N LEU A 132 -4.08 -7.73 4.98
CA LEU A 132 -2.71 -8.18 4.70
C LEU A 132 -2.39 -8.10 3.20
N ASP A 133 -3.27 -8.62 2.35
CA ASP A 133 -3.07 -8.65 0.90
C ASP A 133 -2.92 -7.24 0.31
N MET A 134 -3.69 -6.27 0.80
CA MET A 134 -3.54 -4.86 0.42
C MET A 134 -2.18 -4.29 0.86
N LEU A 135 -1.74 -4.56 2.09
CA LEU A 135 -0.42 -4.11 2.56
C LEU A 135 0.70 -4.74 1.73
N LEU A 136 0.59 -6.03 1.42
CA LEU A 136 1.56 -6.78 0.64
C LEU A 136 1.62 -6.33 -0.83
N SER A 137 0.48 -5.99 -1.45
CA SER A 137 0.43 -5.46 -2.82
C SER A 137 1.12 -4.09 -2.92
N ARG A 138 1.02 -3.27 -1.86
CA ARG A 138 1.76 -2.01 -1.70
C ARG A 138 3.22 -2.20 -1.30
N GLY A 139 3.69 -3.43 -1.09
CA GLY A 139 5.05 -3.68 -0.60
C GLY A 139 5.29 -3.21 0.83
N ALA A 140 4.24 -2.91 1.61
CA ALA A 140 4.30 -2.57 3.03
C ALA A 140 4.54 -3.83 3.89
N ILE A 141 5.66 -4.50 3.59
CA ILE A 141 6.03 -5.80 4.15
C ILE A 141 6.22 -5.74 5.67
N GLU A 142 6.93 -4.74 6.18
CA GLU A 142 7.20 -4.64 7.61
C GLU A 142 5.92 -4.45 8.44
N PRO A 143 5.00 -3.52 8.08
CA PRO A 143 3.69 -3.44 8.72
C PRO A 143 2.88 -4.74 8.62
N ALA A 144 2.83 -5.37 7.45
CA ALA A 144 2.14 -6.65 7.27
C ALA A 144 2.72 -7.76 8.17
N ARG A 145 4.05 -7.86 8.25
CA ARG A 145 4.76 -8.80 9.11
C ARG A 145 4.43 -8.57 10.58
N ALA A 146 4.46 -7.33 11.04
CA ALA A 146 4.09 -6.99 12.41
C ALA A 146 2.64 -7.36 12.73
N LEU A 147 1.72 -7.14 11.79
CA LEU A 147 0.31 -7.50 11.95
C LEU A 147 0.11 -9.03 12.02
N MET A 148 0.80 -9.78 11.17
CA MET A 148 0.81 -11.26 11.23
C MET A 148 1.41 -11.80 12.54
N GLU A 149 2.51 -11.21 13.01
CA GLU A 149 3.14 -11.60 14.28
C GLU A 149 2.24 -11.28 15.48
N ARG A 150 1.44 -10.20 15.41
CA ARG A 150 0.44 -9.86 16.43
C ARG A 150 -0.74 -10.83 16.46
N ALA A 151 -1.18 -11.30 15.30
CA ALA A 151 -2.23 -12.32 15.15
C ALA A 151 -1.78 -13.71 15.62
N GLY A 152 -0.48 -14.00 15.51
CA GLY A 152 0.12 -15.27 15.91
C GLY A 152 0.10 -16.33 14.79
N PRO A 153 1.03 -17.30 14.81
CA PRO A 153 1.28 -18.21 13.69
C PRO A 153 0.34 -19.43 13.63
N ALA A 154 -0.82 -19.38 14.29
CA ALA A 154 -1.71 -20.54 14.40
C ALA A 154 -2.56 -20.78 13.13
N ALA A 155 -2.85 -19.72 12.38
CA ALA A 155 -3.65 -19.83 11.16
C ALA A 155 -2.77 -20.14 9.94
N PRO A 156 -3.00 -21.24 9.20
CA PRO A 156 -2.21 -21.61 8.02
C PRO A 156 -2.09 -20.51 6.97
N GLN A 157 -3.19 -19.82 6.66
CA GLN A 157 -3.23 -18.74 5.66
C GLN A 157 -2.36 -17.52 6.06
N VAL A 158 -2.25 -17.25 7.35
CA VAL A 158 -1.38 -16.20 7.91
C VAL A 158 0.07 -16.67 7.89
N PHE A 159 0.33 -17.92 8.26
CA PHE A 159 1.67 -18.50 8.25
C PHE A 159 2.27 -18.52 6.83
N ARG A 160 1.48 -18.89 5.81
CA ARG A 160 1.88 -18.87 4.38
C ARG A 160 2.46 -17.51 3.99
N ARG A 161 1.69 -16.43 4.23
CA ARG A 161 2.10 -15.05 3.94
C ARG A 161 3.32 -14.62 4.78
N TRP A 162 3.36 -15.00 6.06
CA TRP A 162 4.48 -14.68 6.94
C TRP A 162 5.78 -15.36 6.49
N PHE A 163 5.71 -16.60 6.01
CA PHE A 163 6.85 -17.33 5.46
C PHE A 163 7.40 -16.61 4.23
N ASP A 164 6.54 -16.30 3.26
CA ASP A 164 6.90 -15.57 2.04
C ASP A 164 7.55 -14.22 2.31
N VAL A 165 6.95 -13.43 3.20
CA VAL A 165 7.50 -12.14 3.64
C VAL A 165 8.87 -12.31 4.32
N SER A 166 9.02 -13.35 5.13
CA SER A 166 10.31 -13.64 5.78
C SER A 166 11.39 -13.98 4.76
N LEU A 167 11.05 -14.62 3.64
CA LEU A 167 11.98 -14.85 2.54
C LEU A 167 12.40 -13.53 1.87
N LEU A 168 11.45 -12.67 1.53
CA LEU A 168 11.72 -11.39 0.85
C LEU A 168 12.53 -10.39 1.70
N THR A 169 12.47 -10.51 3.02
CA THR A 169 13.21 -9.67 3.98
C THR A 169 14.52 -10.28 4.45
N ASN A 170 15.05 -11.27 3.72
CA ASN A 170 16.32 -11.95 4.04
C ASN A 170 16.33 -12.63 5.42
N GLN A 171 15.21 -13.24 5.81
CA GLN A 171 15.05 -14.01 7.05
C GLN A 171 14.65 -15.49 6.82
N PRO A 172 15.25 -16.22 5.83
CA PRO A 172 14.87 -17.61 5.55
C PRO A 172 15.14 -18.56 6.73
N ASP A 173 16.19 -18.30 7.52
CA ASP A 173 16.53 -19.12 8.70
C ASP A 173 15.42 -19.06 9.76
N ARG A 174 14.88 -17.88 10.01
CA ARG A 174 13.75 -17.66 10.94
C ARG A 174 12.50 -18.37 10.41
N ALA A 175 12.21 -18.23 9.12
CA ALA A 175 11.07 -18.86 8.47
C ALA A 175 11.11 -20.39 8.58
N CYS A 176 12.25 -21.00 8.24
CA CYS A 176 12.45 -22.44 8.32
C CYS A 176 12.51 -22.99 9.75
N ALA A 177 13.02 -22.22 10.71
CA ALA A 177 12.95 -22.59 12.12
C ALA A 177 11.49 -22.63 12.62
N ALA A 178 10.69 -21.61 12.29
CA ALA A 178 9.27 -21.56 12.66
C ALA A 178 8.46 -22.68 12.02
N MET A 179 8.70 -22.98 10.74
CA MET A 179 8.05 -24.10 10.03
C MET A 179 8.34 -25.45 10.70
N ARG A 180 9.59 -25.70 11.12
CA ARG A 180 9.94 -26.94 11.84
C ARG A 180 9.35 -27.01 13.25
N ALA A 181 9.19 -25.86 13.90
CA ALA A 181 8.66 -25.78 15.27
C ALA A 181 7.14 -25.95 15.34
N ASN A 182 6.44 -25.91 14.21
CA ASN A 182 4.97 -25.98 14.16
C ASN A 182 4.50 -27.22 13.36
N PRO A 183 4.23 -28.36 14.03
CA PRO A 183 3.81 -29.60 13.36
C PRO A 183 2.44 -29.51 12.67
N ASP A 184 1.58 -28.59 13.10
CA ASP A 184 0.24 -28.39 12.54
C ASP A 184 0.30 -27.67 11.17
N ILE A 185 1.45 -27.09 10.84
CA ILE A 185 1.72 -26.46 9.54
C ILE A 185 2.38 -27.50 8.64
N ALA A 186 1.62 -28.05 7.69
CA ALA A 186 2.12 -29.02 6.72
C ALA A 186 2.79 -28.32 5.53
N PRO A 187 4.13 -28.31 5.42
CA PRO A 187 4.79 -27.63 4.31
C PRO A 187 4.59 -28.39 2.99
N SER A 188 4.49 -27.65 1.90
CA SER A 188 4.60 -28.20 0.55
C SER A 188 5.99 -28.79 0.30
N PHE A 189 6.11 -29.64 -0.73
CA PHE A 189 7.39 -30.24 -1.09
C PHE A 189 8.50 -29.19 -1.31
N PRO A 190 8.30 -28.12 -2.10
CA PRO A 190 9.33 -27.10 -2.32
C PRO A 190 9.79 -26.43 -1.03
N ALA A 191 8.84 -26.04 -0.17
CA ALA A 191 9.13 -25.38 1.11
C ALA A 191 9.91 -26.29 2.05
N ARG A 192 9.51 -27.56 2.13
CA ARG A 192 10.20 -28.58 2.93
C ARG A 192 11.63 -28.82 2.43
N ILE A 193 11.81 -28.98 1.11
CA ILE A 193 13.13 -29.21 0.50
C ILE A 193 14.05 -28.03 0.77
N PHE A 194 13.56 -26.81 0.54
CA PHE A 194 14.30 -25.57 0.84
C PHE A 194 14.75 -25.49 2.29
N CYS A 195 13.84 -25.75 3.24
CA CYS A 195 14.17 -25.66 4.65
C CYS A 195 15.10 -26.78 5.14
N LEU A 196 15.00 -27.99 4.58
CA LEU A 196 15.95 -29.07 4.86
C LEU A 196 17.36 -28.69 4.37
N ALA A 197 17.47 -28.25 3.12
CA ALA A 197 18.72 -27.79 2.52
C ALA A 197 19.33 -26.63 3.34
N ARG A 198 18.52 -25.63 3.70
CA ARG A 198 18.99 -24.47 4.49
C ARG A 198 19.45 -24.85 5.90
N SER A 199 18.89 -25.93 6.47
CA SER A 199 19.32 -26.49 7.74
C SER A 199 20.53 -27.45 7.65
N GLY A 200 21.02 -27.71 6.43
CA GLY A 200 22.18 -28.56 6.16
C GLY A 200 21.87 -30.05 5.95
N ASP A 201 20.59 -30.45 5.97
CA ASP A 201 20.17 -31.84 5.72
C ASP A 201 19.92 -32.07 4.22
N TRP A 202 21.00 -31.98 3.45
CA TRP A 202 20.99 -32.14 1.98
C TRP A 202 20.47 -33.51 1.54
N SER A 203 20.80 -34.56 2.29
CA SER A 203 20.35 -35.92 2.01
C SER A 203 18.83 -36.05 2.14
N ALA A 204 18.24 -35.50 3.22
CA ALA A 204 16.79 -35.50 3.36
C ALA A 204 16.12 -34.60 2.32
N ALA A 205 16.73 -33.48 1.95
CA ALA A 205 16.24 -32.59 0.90
C ALA A 205 16.17 -33.32 -0.46
N ALA A 206 17.24 -34.01 -0.86
CA ALA A 206 17.30 -34.78 -2.10
C ALA A 206 16.32 -35.97 -2.10
N LEU A 207 16.19 -36.69 -0.99
CA LEU A 207 15.19 -37.75 -0.85
C LEU A 207 13.76 -37.21 -0.99
N THR A 208 13.49 -36.04 -0.40
CA THR A 208 12.19 -35.38 -0.47
C THR A 208 11.87 -34.94 -1.90
N LEU A 209 12.86 -34.41 -2.63
CA LEU A 209 12.74 -34.09 -4.06
C LEU A 209 12.37 -35.32 -4.88
N GLY A 210 13.16 -36.40 -4.79
CA GLY A 210 12.90 -37.63 -5.55
C GLY A 210 11.55 -38.27 -5.21
N THR A 211 11.07 -38.11 -3.96
CA THR A 211 9.73 -38.55 -3.56
C THR A 211 8.64 -37.70 -4.21
N GLY A 212 8.78 -36.37 -4.19
CA GLY A 212 7.81 -35.44 -4.79
C GLY A 212 7.71 -35.63 -6.31
N GLU A 213 8.85 -35.83 -6.98
CA GLU A 213 8.92 -36.13 -8.41
C GLU A 213 8.25 -37.48 -8.73
N ALA A 214 8.62 -38.56 -8.03
CA ALA A 214 8.08 -39.90 -8.30
C ALA A 214 6.56 -40.02 -8.07
N LEU A 215 6.03 -39.22 -7.14
CA LEU A 215 4.58 -39.17 -6.85
C LEU A 215 3.82 -38.16 -7.72
N GLY A 216 4.52 -37.40 -8.57
CA GLY A 216 3.91 -36.40 -9.45
C GLY A 216 3.40 -35.15 -8.73
N PHE A 217 3.93 -34.84 -7.55
CA PHE A 217 3.59 -33.63 -6.78
C PHE A 217 4.42 -32.41 -7.16
N LEU A 218 5.47 -32.60 -7.96
CA LEU A 218 6.33 -31.52 -8.46
C LEU A 218 6.32 -31.52 -10.00
N PRO A 219 5.97 -30.40 -10.65
CA PRO A 219 6.11 -30.26 -12.10
C PRO A 219 7.59 -30.23 -12.50
N ALA A 220 7.87 -30.58 -13.76
CA ALA A 220 9.24 -30.80 -14.24
C ALA A 220 10.14 -29.56 -14.12
N GLU A 221 9.60 -28.37 -14.38
CA GLU A 221 10.31 -27.10 -14.24
C GLU A 221 10.70 -26.80 -12.78
N GLU A 222 9.89 -27.21 -11.81
CA GLU A 222 10.16 -27.04 -10.39
C GLU A 222 11.19 -28.07 -9.91
N VAL A 223 11.12 -29.31 -10.40
CA VAL A 223 12.15 -30.33 -10.18
C VAL A 223 13.50 -29.86 -10.69
N GLU A 224 13.57 -29.26 -11.90
CA GLU A 224 14.82 -28.76 -12.47
C GLU A 224 15.43 -27.63 -11.63
N LEU A 225 14.62 -26.65 -11.23
CA LEU A 225 15.07 -25.55 -10.37
C LEU A 225 15.59 -26.06 -9.01
N ILE A 226 14.83 -26.94 -8.35
CA ILE A 226 15.21 -27.48 -7.04
C ILE A 226 16.46 -28.36 -7.15
N THR A 227 16.60 -29.14 -8.22
CA THR A 227 17.79 -29.97 -8.47
C THR A 227 19.04 -29.11 -8.55
N ARG A 228 19.01 -28.06 -9.37
CA ARG A 228 20.14 -27.11 -9.49
C ARG A 228 20.42 -26.41 -8.16
N PHE A 229 19.38 -26.05 -7.40
CA PHE A 229 19.53 -25.44 -6.09
C PHE A 229 20.21 -26.36 -5.06
N LEU A 230 19.90 -27.66 -5.06
CA LEU A 230 20.50 -28.64 -4.14
C LEU A 230 21.94 -29.00 -4.52
N ASP A 231 22.26 -29.04 -5.81
CA ASP A 231 23.60 -29.30 -6.31
C ASP A 231 23.98 -28.27 -7.39
N PRO A 232 24.57 -27.13 -6.99
CA PRO A 232 24.96 -26.08 -7.92
C PRO A 232 25.98 -26.53 -8.98
N ALA A 233 26.75 -27.61 -8.72
CA ALA A 233 27.69 -28.13 -9.71
C ALA A 233 26.97 -28.70 -10.94
N LEU A 234 25.71 -29.15 -10.79
CA LEU A 234 24.88 -29.58 -11.91
C LEU A 234 24.43 -28.41 -12.80
N ALA A 235 24.47 -27.17 -12.29
CA ALA A 235 24.17 -25.98 -13.09
C ALA A 235 25.40 -25.45 -13.84
N GLU A 236 26.61 -25.91 -13.52
CA GLU A 236 27.84 -25.42 -14.16
C GLU A 236 27.91 -25.87 -15.63
N GLY A 237 27.88 -24.90 -16.55
CA GLY A 237 27.96 -25.15 -17.99
C GLY A 237 26.61 -25.46 -18.66
N GLU A 238 25.54 -25.55 -17.88
CA GLU A 238 24.17 -25.68 -18.40
C GLU A 238 23.63 -24.34 -18.90
N ALA A 239 22.63 -24.40 -19.78
CA ALA A 239 21.90 -23.19 -20.18
C ALA A 239 21.14 -22.62 -18.97
N PRO A 240 21.05 -21.28 -18.82
CA PRO A 240 20.25 -20.68 -17.75
C PRO A 240 18.81 -21.17 -17.79
N LEU A 241 18.20 -21.31 -16.61
CA LEU A 241 16.78 -21.69 -16.54
C LEU A 241 15.91 -20.65 -17.26
N PRO A 242 14.78 -21.06 -17.87
CA PRO A 242 13.81 -20.12 -18.42
C PRO A 242 13.42 -19.07 -17.38
N ARG A 243 13.31 -17.81 -17.82
CA ARG A 243 12.92 -16.71 -16.93
C ARG A 243 11.50 -16.93 -16.43
N ASP A 244 11.36 -16.93 -15.11
CA ASP A 244 10.07 -16.86 -14.44
C ASP A 244 9.63 -15.40 -14.32
N ARG A 245 8.45 -15.09 -14.86
CA ARG A 245 7.89 -13.72 -14.86
C ARG A 245 7.05 -13.43 -13.62
N SER A 246 6.60 -14.48 -12.93
CA SER A 246 5.77 -14.39 -11.73
C SER A 246 6.30 -15.36 -10.66
N PRO A 247 7.59 -15.26 -10.27
CA PRO A 247 8.15 -16.18 -9.30
C PRO A 247 7.49 -16.00 -7.94
N SER A 248 7.32 -17.10 -7.23
CA SER A 248 7.08 -17.06 -5.78
C SER A 248 8.36 -16.59 -5.06
N PRO A 249 8.28 -16.04 -3.83
CA PRO A 249 9.45 -15.67 -3.03
C PRO A 249 10.45 -16.81 -2.85
N LEU A 250 9.93 -18.04 -2.70
CA LEU A 250 10.73 -19.25 -2.60
C LEU A 250 11.53 -19.51 -3.88
N HIS A 251 10.87 -19.50 -5.04
CA HIS A 251 11.53 -19.69 -6.34
C HIS A 251 12.50 -18.56 -6.67
N TYR A 252 12.15 -17.33 -6.31
CA TYR A 252 13.04 -16.18 -6.46
C TYR A 252 14.33 -16.39 -5.66
N LEU A 253 14.25 -16.77 -4.38
CA LEU A 253 15.44 -17.01 -3.57
C LEU A 253 16.29 -18.20 -4.06
N MET A 254 15.65 -19.28 -4.54
CA MET A 254 16.39 -20.40 -5.14
C MET A 254 17.20 -19.93 -6.36
N ARG A 255 16.63 -19.11 -7.24
CA ARG A 255 17.35 -18.54 -8.39
C ARG A 255 18.46 -17.57 -7.99
N VAL A 256 18.24 -16.76 -6.94
CA VAL A 256 19.28 -15.91 -6.38
C VAL A 256 20.48 -16.74 -5.89
N ALA A 257 20.23 -17.88 -5.23
CA ALA A 257 21.28 -18.79 -4.78
C ALA A 257 22.09 -19.42 -5.93
N LEU A 258 21.48 -19.54 -7.11
CA LEU A 258 22.14 -20.00 -8.35
C LEU A 258 22.94 -18.91 -9.07
N GLY A 259 22.92 -17.66 -8.59
CA GLY A 259 23.49 -16.52 -9.32
C GLY A 259 22.64 -16.03 -10.48
N GLU A 260 21.45 -16.62 -10.69
CA GLU A 260 20.48 -16.21 -11.72
C GLU A 260 19.48 -15.18 -11.18
N ARG A 261 19.98 -14.15 -10.47
CA ARG A 261 19.13 -13.14 -9.80
C ARG A 261 18.15 -12.50 -10.79
N PRO A 262 16.83 -12.73 -10.64
CA PRO A 262 15.84 -12.05 -11.46
C PRO A 262 15.84 -10.56 -11.13
N GLY A 263 15.73 -9.70 -12.14
CA GLY A 263 15.60 -8.26 -11.90
C GLY A 263 14.26 -7.95 -11.23
N ALA A 264 14.27 -7.50 -9.96
CA ALA A 264 13.02 -7.24 -9.22
C ALA A 264 12.26 -6.01 -9.73
N GLY A 265 12.88 -5.20 -10.61
CA GLY A 265 12.29 -4.00 -11.22
C GLY A 265 10.92 -4.21 -11.89
N GLN A 266 10.66 -5.41 -12.40
CA GLN A 266 9.40 -5.78 -13.07
C GLN A 266 8.52 -6.71 -12.23
N LEU A 267 8.99 -7.14 -11.07
CA LEU A 267 8.25 -8.00 -10.16
C LEU A 267 7.29 -7.18 -9.28
N PRO A 268 6.28 -7.81 -8.65
CA PRO A 268 5.42 -7.15 -7.67
C PRO A 268 6.23 -6.40 -6.61
N LEU A 269 5.65 -5.32 -6.07
CA LEU A 269 6.38 -4.36 -5.24
C LEU A 269 7.01 -4.98 -3.99
N ALA A 270 6.41 -6.05 -3.45
CA ALA A 270 6.97 -6.86 -2.37
C ALA A 270 8.42 -7.31 -2.64
N PHE A 271 8.77 -7.66 -3.89
CA PHE A 271 10.12 -8.11 -4.25
C PHE A 271 11.17 -7.00 -4.22
N ALA A 272 10.76 -5.73 -4.23
CA ALA A 272 11.70 -4.60 -4.14
C ALA A 272 12.52 -4.63 -2.83
N HIS A 273 11.99 -5.24 -1.76
CA HIS A 273 12.73 -5.43 -0.50
C HIS A 273 13.99 -6.29 -0.66
N ALA A 274 14.00 -7.26 -1.57
CA ALA A 274 15.19 -8.06 -1.84
C ALA A 274 16.34 -7.22 -2.43
N ASP A 275 16.01 -6.12 -3.10
CA ASP A 275 16.95 -5.19 -3.71
C ASP A 275 17.38 -4.05 -2.76
N LEU A 276 16.79 -3.92 -1.57
CA LEU A 276 17.21 -2.94 -0.56
C LEU A 276 18.47 -3.36 0.23
N GLY A 277 18.75 -4.66 0.32
CA GLY A 277 19.91 -5.16 1.07
C GLY A 277 21.26 -4.85 0.40
N ASP A 278 22.34 -4.91 1.18
CA ASP A 278 23.72 -4.59 0.72
C ASP A 278 24.24 -5.50 -0.40
N VAL A 279 23.64 -6.68 -0.56
CA VAL A 279 23.98 -7.64 -1.63
C VAL A 279 23.55 -7.11 -3.01
N ALA A 280 22.58 -6.20 -3.06
CA ALA A 280 22.17 -5.55 -4.29
C ALA A 280 23.13 -4.43 -4.68
N GLY A 281 23.35 -4.25 -5.99
CA GLY A 281 24.06 -3.08 -6.49
C GLY A 281 23.25 -1.80 -6.20
N TRP A 282 23.95 -0.68 -5.96
CA TRP A 282 23.30 0.57 -5.54
C TRP A 282 22.25 1.10 -6.55
N ARG A 283 22.43 0.85 -7.85
CA ARG A 283 21.40 1.14 -8.88
C ARG A 283 20.07 0.44 -8.57
N ALA A 284 20.11 -0.83 -8.18
CA ALA A 284 18.92 -1.61 -7.83
C ALA A 284 18.32 -1.16 -6.49
N GLN A 285 19.16 -0.81 -5.51
CA GLN A 285 18.71 -0.20 -4.26
C GLN A 285 17.95 1.11 -4.50
N LEU A 286 18.46 1.97 -5.39
CA LEU A 286 17.77 3.21 -5.78
C LEU A 286 16.44 2.92 -6.45
N ASP A 287 16.40 2.04 -7.46
CA ASP A 287 15.15 1.67 -8.14
C ASP A 287 14.12 1.07 -7.17
N ALA A 288 14.56 0.24 -6.22
CA ALA A 288 13.71 -0.32 -5.17
C ALA A 288 13.20 0.75 -4.21
N ALA A 289 14.08 1.63 -3.72
CA ALA A 289 13.73 2.71 -2.79
C ALA A 289 12.75 3.69 -3.43
N GLU A 290 12.94 4.09 -4.69
CA GLU A 290 12.00 4.96 -5.40
C GLU A 290 10.62 4.30 -5.54
N ARG A 291 10.57 3.02 -5.95
CA ARG A 291 9.30 2.30 -6.12
C ARG A 291 8.55 2.12 -4.81
N LEU A 292 9.26 1.79 -3.73
CA LEU A 292 8.67 1.60 -2.41
C LEU A 292 8.23 2.92 -1.78
N ALA A 293 9.01 4.00 -1.94
CA ALA A 293 8.65 5.32 -1.44
C ALA A 293 7.40 5.87 -2.15
N ARG A 294 7.26 5.68 -3.46
CA ARG A 294 6.04 6.04 -4.22
C ARG A 294 4.77 5.35 -3.71
N ALA A 295 4.89 4.16 -3.12
CA ALA A 295 3.77 3.42 -2.57
C ALA A 295 3.58 3.63 -1.07
N GLY A 296 4.37 4.51 -0.43
CA GLY A 296 4.36 4.70 1.03
C GLY A 296 4.87 3.48 1.82
N ALA A 297 5.58 2.57 1.18
CA ALA A 297 5.99 1.29 1.77
C ALA A 297 7.26 1.36 2.62
N ILE A 298 8.08 2.40 2.41
CA ILE A 298 9.23 2.74 3.24
C ILE A 298 9.11 4.19 3.69
N THR A 299 9.72 4.48 4.83
CA THR A 299 9.71 5.84 5.37
C THR A 299 10.54 6.80 4.50
N PRO A 300 10.21 8.10 4.47
CA PRO A 300 11.03 9.12 3.80
C PRO A 300 12.50 9.12 4.24
N SER A 301 12.78 8.81 5.51
CA SER A 301 14.15 8.71 6.03
C SER A 301 14.91 7.49 5.51
N GLN A 302 14.26 6.34 5.34
CA GLN A 302 14.86 5.17 4.68
C GLN A 302 15.18 5.45 3.21
N TRP A 303 14.27 6.13 2.50
CA TRP A 303 14.50 6.57 1.12
C TRP A 303 15.70 7.52 1.03
N GLN A 304 15.73 8.57 1.88
CA GLN A 304 16.82 9.54 1.94
C GLN A 304 18.16 8.86 2.20
N LEU A 305 18.21 7.90 3.14
CA LEU A 305 19.42 7.15 3.46
C LEU A 305 20.02 6.45 2.23
N VAL A 306 19.18 5.81 1.40
CA VAL A 306 19.65 5.15 0.17
C VAL A 306 20.23 6.18 -0.81
N TYR A 307 19.55 7.32 -0.96
CA TYR A 307 19.96 8.41 -1.85
C TYR A 307 21.29 9.04 -1.43
N THR A 308 21.56 9.18 -0.14
CA THR A 308 22.78 9.85 0.37
C THR A 308 23.91 8.88 0.73
N SER A 309 23.74 7.57 0.50
CA SER A 309 24.68 6.53 0.97
C SER A 309 26.01 6.47 0.20
N ARG A 310 26.05 6.93 -1.07
CA ARG A 310 27.23 6.81 -1.95
C ARG A 310 27.31 7.97 -2.94
N VAL A 311 28.45 8.12 -3.61
CA VAL A 311 28.63 9.11 -4.68
C VAL A 311 28.14 8.52 -6.01
N PRO A 312 27.34 9.26 -6.82
CA PRO A 312 26.87 8.84 -8.14
C PRO A 312 27.97 8.20 -8.97
N SER A 313 27.72 6.97 -9.45
CA SER A 313 28.74 6.17 -10.14
C SER A 313 28.86 6.46 -11.64
N ALA A 314 27.93 7.23 -12.20
CA ALA A 314 27.88 7.65 -13.59
C ALA A 314 27.05 8.93 -13.73
N SER A 315 26.87 9.42 -14.97
CA SER A 315 25.89 10.46 -15.31
C SER A 315 24.66 9.85 -15.99
N GLY A 316 23.54 10.59 -15.99
CA GLY A 316 22.30 10.21 -16.67
C GLY A 316 21.27 9.52 -15.77
N GLY A 317 19.99 9.82 -16.02
CA GLY A 317 18.85 9.14 -15.42
C GLY A 317 18.85 9.26 -13.89
N VAL A 318 18.81 8.12 -13.19
CA VAL A 318 18.80 8.09 -11.71
C VAL A 318 19.99 8.83 -11.10
N TRP A 319 21.15 8.83 -11.77
CA TRP A 319 22.37 9.38 -11.20
C TRP A 319 22.33 10.90 -11.13
N ASP A 320 21.76 11.54 -12.16
CA ASP A 320 21.57 12.99 -12.18
C ASP A 320 20.55 13.41 -11.12
N ARG A 321 19.47 12.64 -10.94
CA ARG A 321 18.49 12.87 -9.87
C ARG A 321 19.13 12.77 -8.49
N VAL A 322 19.90 11.71 -8.24
CA VAL A 322 20.61 11.52 -6.96
C VAL A 322 21.61 12.66 -6.73
N ALA A 323 22.38 13.04 -7.75
CA ALA A 323 23.33 14.15 -7.65
C ALA A 323 22.64 15.47 -7.27
N ALA A 324 21.49 15.78 -7.88
CA ALA A 324 20.72 16.98 -7.56
C ALA A 324 20.23 16.99 -6.10
N VAL A 325 19.68 15.87 -5.62
CA VAL A 325 19.24 15.73 -4.22
C VAL A 325 20.41 15.83 -3.25
N GLN A 326 21.55 15.20 -3.57
CA GLN A 326 22.74 15.24 -2.71
C GLN A 326 23.34 16.65 -2.62
N ALA A 327 23.40 17.40 -3.73
CA ALA A 327 23.87 18.79 -3.72
C ALA A 327 22.99 19.65 -2.80
N PHE A 328 21.67 19.49 -2.91
CA PHE A 328 20.70 20.15 -2.02
C PHE A 328 20.84 19.71 -0.55
N ASP A 329 20.98 18.41 -0.29
CA ASP A 329 21.13 17.86 1.07
C ASP A 329 22.37 18.43 1.77
N VAL A 330 23.49 18.52 1.05
CA VAL A 330 24.74 19.14 1.54
C VAL A 330 24.53 20.63 1.85
N ALA A 331 23.90 21.39 0.95
CA ALA A 331 23.61 22.81 1.16
C ALA A 331 22.72 23.02 2.40
N LEU A 332 21.69 22.18 2.56
CA LEU A 332 20.77 22.21 3.70
C LEU A 332 21.44 21.80 5.02
N LEU A 333 22.40 20.87 4.99
CA LEU A 333 23.22 20.50 6.16
C LEU A 333 24.19 21.63 6.55
N ALA A 334 24.74 22.35 5.58
CA ALA A 334 25.57 23.52 5.82
C ALA A 334 24.76 24.74 6.31
N GLN A 335 23.43 24.70 6.22
CA GLN A 335 22.52 25.82 6.47
C GLN A 335 22.84 27.05 5.59
N ASP A 336 23.35 26.81 4.39
CA ASP A 336 23.70 27.85 3.43
C ASP A 336 22.48 28.21 2.58
N GLY A 337 21.86 29.35 2.89
CA GLY A 337 20.62 29.79 2.23
C GLY A 337 20.81 30.10 0.74
N ASP A 338 21.98 30.58 0.33
CA ASP A 338 22.26 30.94 -1.07
C ASP A 338 22.48 29.67 -1.91
N GLU A 339 23.21 28.70 -1.36
CA GLU A 339 23.41 27.41 -2.03
C GLU A 339 22.12 26.59 -2.07
N VAL A 340 21.31 26.63 -0.99
CA VAL A 340 19.97 26.01 -0.99
C VAL A 340 19.07 26.65 -2.06
N ALA A 341 19.07 27.97 -2.18
CA ALA A 341 18.29 28.66 -3.21
C ALA A 341 18.68 28.24 -4.64
N THR A 342 19.96 27.93 -4.86
CA THR A 342 20.50 27.50 -6.14
C THR A 342 20.20 26.03 -6.45
N THR A 343 20.25 25.16 -5.44
CA THR A 343 20.14 23.69 -5.61
C THR A 343 18.72 23.15 -5.48
N LEU A 344 17.85 23.79 -4.69
CA LEU A 344 16.48 23.35 -4.43
C LEU A 344 15.64 23.14 -5.70
N PRO A 345 15.63 24.05 -6.71
CA PRO A 345 14.81 23.86 -7.90
C PRO A 345 15.15 22.59 -8.69
N ALA A 346 16.44 22.27 -8.81
CA ALA A 346 16.90 21.06 -9.51
C ALA A 346 16.56 19.78 -8.74
N ALA A 347 16.75 19.79 -7.42
CA ALA A 347 16.35 18.68 -6.55
C ALA A 347 14.84 18.44 -6.62
N TRP A 348 14.04 19.51 -6.54
CA TRP A 348 12.59 19.42 -6.63
C TRP A 348 12.11 18.88 -7.98
N ALA A 349 12.65 19.39 -9.10
CA ALA A 349 12.32 18.89 -10.43
C ALA A 349 12.67 17.40 -10.59
N ALA A 350 13.79 16.95 -10.03
CA ALA A 350 14.17 15.54 -10.03
C ALA A 350 13.16 14.67 -9.25
N MET A 351 12.64 15.16 -8.13
CA MET A 351 11.60 14.46 -7.36
C MET A 351 10.27 14.43 -8.08
N HIS A 352 9.90 15.52 -8.75
CA HIS A 352 8.73 15.56 -9.60
C HIS A 352 8.80 14.59 -10.78
N GLU A 353 9.96 14.45 -11.43
CA GLU A 353 10.17 13.44 -12.47
C GLU A 353 9.98 12.02 -11.90
N ALA A 354 10.50 11.76 -10.70
CA ALA A 354 10.47 10.46 -10.06
C ALA A 354 9.16 10.14 -9.30
N GLY A 355 8.24 11.10 -9.13
CA GLY A 355 7.02 10.95 -8.34
C GLY A 355 7.28 10.86 -6.82
N LEU A 356 8.28 11.57 -6.32
CA LEU A 356 8.77 11.49 -4.94
C LEU A 356 8.61 12.82 -4.17
N GLU A 357 7.73 13.70 -4.64
CA GLU A 357 7.52 15.04 -4.08
C GLU A 357 7.16 15.00 -2.60
N VAL A 358 6.22 14.13 -2.20
CA VAL A 358 5.80 13.98 -0.80
C VAL A 358 6.91 13.37 0.06
N ALA A 359 7.61 12.34 -0.44
CA ALA A 359 8.75 11.75 0.28
C ALA A 359 9.87 12.78 0.51
N PHE A 360 10.16 13.62 -0.49
CA PHE A 360 11.11 14.72 -0.36
C PHE A 360 10.61 15.78 0.63
N ALA A 361 9.34 16.18 0.53
CA ALA A 361 8.73 17.14 1.42
C ALA A 361 8.82 16.68 2.89
N GLU A 362 8.44 15.44 3.19
CA GLU A 362 8.52 14.87 4.53
C GLU A 362 9.96 14.80 5.07
N ALA A 363 10.93 14.45 4.22
CA ALA A 363 12.33 14.38 4.63
C ALA A 363 12.94 15.77 4.92
N TYR A 364 12.52 16.81 4.20
CA TYR A 364 13.27 18.07 4.12
C TYR A 364 12.51 19.33 4.57
N ALA A 365 11.18 19.38 4.46
CA ALA A 365 10.39 20.60 4.64
C ALA A 365 10.65 21.29 5.98
N ARG A 366 10.63 20.54 7.09
CA ARG A 366 10.85 21.09 8.45
C ARG A 366 12.16 21.84 8.59
N ARG A 367 13.24 21.37 7.94
CA ARG A 367 14.55 22.04 7.95
C ARG A 367 14.56 23.21 6.97
N LEU A 368 13.94 23.02 5.80
CA LEU A 368 13.90 23.99 4.73
C LEU A 368 13.18 25.29 5.14
N ILE A 369 12.01 25.19 5.79
CA ILE A 369 11.23 26.38 6.22
C ILE A 369 11.89 27.20 7.34
N ARG A 370 12.93 26.65 7.99
CA ARG A 370 13.68 27.38 9.04
C ARG A 370 14.79 28.25 8.49
N LEU A 371 15.13 28.10 7.21
CA LEU A 371 16.14 28.92 6.56
C LEU A 371 15.53 30.27 6.14
N PRO A 372 16.28 31.37 6.23
CA PRO A 372 15.83 32.70 5.83
C PRO A 372 15.89 32.86 4.30
N LEU A 373 15.21 31.99 3.56
CA LEU A 373 15.14 32.04 2.09
C LEU A 373 14.31 33.24 1.65
N THR A 374 14.63 33.78 0.46
CA THR A 374 13.87 34.89 -0.14
C THR A 374 13.55 34.60 -1.62
N GLY A 375 12.65 35.39 -2.20
CA GLY A 375 12.28 35.27 -3.63
C GLY A 375 11.66 33.92 -3.99
N GLU A 376 11.98 33.41 -5.17
CA GLU A 376 11.43 32.16 -5.72
C GLU A 376 11.77 30.93 -4.87
N ALA A 377 12.97 30.88 -4.29
CA ALA A 377 13.38 29.77 -3.42
C ALA A 377 12.51 29.68 -2.15
N ALA A 378 12.13 30.82 -1.57
CA ALA A 378 11.23 30.85 -0.42
C ALA A 378 9.82 30.40 -0.80
N GLN A 379 9.33 30.80 -1.98
CA GLN A 379 8.04 30.34 -2.49
C GLN A 379 8.03 28.82 -2.70
N LEU A 380 9.07 28.29 -3.35
CA LEU A 380 9.21 26.86 -3.56
C LEU A 380 9.32 26.10 -2.22
N ALA A 381 10.08 26.61 -1.26
CA ALA A 381 10.18 26.02 0.07
C ALA A 381 8.82 25.89 0.78
N ARG A 382 7.95 26.91 0.65
CA ARG A 382 6.59 26.86 1.21
C ARG A 382 5.69 25.89 0.45
N GLU A 383 5.82 25.80 -0.88
CA GLU A 383 5.12 24.80 -1.68
C GLU A 383 5.51 23.37 -1.31
N VAL A 384 6.81 23.11 -1.13
CA VAL A 384 7.32 21.83 -0.60
C VAL A 384 6.71 21.54 0.77
N ALA A 385 6.69 22.52 1.68
CA ALA A 385 6.15 22.32 3.03
C ALA A 385 4.64 21.99 3.05
N LEU A 386 3.86 22.52 2.09
CA LEU A 386 2.44 22.18 1.93
C LEU A 386 2.19 20.71 1.56
N LEU A 387 3.22 19.98 1.11
CA LEU A 387 3.16 18.54 0.82
C LEU A 387 3.71 17.67 1.95
N SER A 388 3.99 18.24 3.12
CA SER A 388 4.49 17.53 4.30
C SER A 388 3.56 17.68 5.51
N ASP A 389 3.87 17.00 6.60
CA ASP A 389 3.26 17.22 7.92
C ASP A 389 3.34 18.68 8.44
N GLU A 390 4.18 19.53 7.84
CA GLU A 390 4.26 20.96 8.19
C GLU A 390 3.22 21.84 7.44
N TYR A 391 2.32 21.25 6.64
CA TYR A 391 1.39 21.98 5.77
C TYR A 391 0.55 23.03 6.51
N GLU A 392 0.04 22.70 7.70
CA GLU A 392 -0.76 23.62 8.50
C GLU A 392 0.13 24.66 9.20
N THR A 393 1.29 24.23 9.73
CA THR A 393 2.26 25.12 10.37
C THR A 393 2.67 26.24 9.43
N VAL A 394 3.11 25.91 8.20
CA VAL A 394 3.57 26.91 7.23
C VAL A 394 2.43 27.86 6.85
N ALA A 395 1.20 27.37 6.71
CA ALA A 395 0.04 28.18 6.36
C ALA A 395 -0.41 29.12 7.50
N GLN A 396 -0.05 28.81 8.75
CA GLN A 396 -0.33 29.65 9.92
C GLN A 396 0.75 30.69 10.18
N THR A 397 2.03 30.35 9.94
CA THR A 397 3.16 31.23 10.29
C THR A 397 3.57 32.17 9.17
N GLU A 398 3.41 31.77 7.91
CA GLU A 398 3.87 32.53 6.76
C GLU A 398 2.76 33.43 6.18
N SER A 399 3.17 34.55 5.59
CA SER A 399 2.26 35.43 4.86
C SER A 399 2.23 35.05 3.37
N PRO A 400 1.05 34.75 2.79
CA PRO A 400 0.96 34.37 1.38
C PRO A 400 1.29 35.55 0.47
N GLN A 401 2.13 35.30 -0.55
CA GLN A 401 2.69 36.30 -1.47
C GLN A 401 1.93 36.35 -2.81
N SER A 402 1.04 35.39 -3.08
CA SER A 402 0.24 35.33 -4.31
C SER A 402 -1.21 34.92 -4.05
N ALA A 403 -2.09 35.06 -5.05
CA ALA A 403 -3.46 34.55 -4.97
C ALA A 403 -3.51 33.01 -4.85
N ARG A 404 -2.65 32.31 -5.61
CA ARG A 404 -2.50 30.85 -5.53
C ARG A 404 -2.08 30.40 -4.13
N GLU A 405 -1.11 31.10 -3.54
CA GLU A 405 -0.64 30.77 -2.19
C GLU A 405 -1.68 31.08 -1.12
N ARG A 406 -2.42 32.20 -1.24
CA ARG A 406 -3.56 32.49 -0.36
C ARG A 406 -4.60 31.36 -0.40
N PHE A 407 -4.90 30.85 -1.59
CA PHE A 407 -5.81 29.72 -1.78
C PHE A 407 -5.28 28.46 -1.09
N LEU A 408 -4.05 28.04 -1.38
CA LEU A 408 -3.43 26.86 -0.77
C LEU A 408 -3.36 26.95 0.76
N PHE A 409 -3.01 28.12 1.31
CA PHE A 409 -2.95 28.32 2.77
C PHE A 409 -4.34 28.29 3.42
N ALA A 410 -5.38 28.74 2.73
CA ALA A 410 -6.75 28.59 3.22
C ALA A 410 -7.14 27.11 3.27
N ILE A 411 -6.86 26.32 2.22
CA ILE A 411 -7.10 24.87 2.21
C ILE A 411 -6.31 24.16 3.30
N ALA A 412 -5.02 24.47 3.47
CA ALA A 412 -4.17 23.92 4.53
C ALA A 412 -4.72 24.17 5.95
N ARG A 413 -5.42 25.28 6.16
CA ARG A 413 -6.07 25.63 7.43
C ARG A 413 -7.52 25.12 7.54
N GLY A 414 -8.04 24.46 6.50
CA GLY A 414 -9.42 24.01 6.41
C GLY A 414 -10.44 25.15 6.34
N GLN A 415 -10.06 26.28 5.75
CA GLN A 415 -10.87 27.50 5.65
C GLN A 415 -11.43 27.71 4.25
N ASP A 416 -12.51 28.47 4.17
CA ASP A 416 -13.07 28.99 2.92
C ASP A 416 -12.00 29.72 2.11
N ALA A 417 -12.00 29.48 0.80
CA ALA A 417 -11.00 30.00 -0.11
C ALA A 417 -11.65 30.44 -1.43
N ASP A 418 -11.26 31.61 -1.95
CA ASP A 418 -11.71 32.07 -3.26
C ASP A 418 -10.91 31.36 -4.36
N PRO A 419 -11.53 30.53 -5.22
CA PRO A 419 -10.82 29.81 -6.26
C PRO A 419 -10.46 30.71 -7.45
N SER A 420 -9.45 30.28 -8.21
CA SER A 420 -9.19 30.82 -9.55
C SER A 420 -10.43 30.63 -10.45
N PRO A 421 -10.92 31.66 -11.18
CA PRO A 421 -12.16 31.57 -11.95
C PRO A 421 -12.14 30.51 -13.07
N ASN A 422 -10.95 30.22 -13.61
CA ASN A 422 -10.80 29.42 -14.82
C ASN A 422 -10.59 27.92 -14.54
N ASP A 423 -10.23 27.56 -13.31
CA ASP A 423 -9.77 26.21 -12.99
C ASP A 423 -10.90 25.42 -12.32
N MET A 424 -11.22 24.24 -12.87
CA MET A 424 -12.30 23.39 -12.33
C MET A 424 -11.91 22.76 -10.99
N MET A 425 -10.66 22.30 -10.86
CA MET A 425 -10.20 21.60 -9.66
C MET A 425 -10.18 22.50 -8.41
N PRO A 426 -9.60 23.72 -8.44
CA PRO A 426 -9.66 24.65 -7.32
C PRO A 426 -11.08 25.06 -6.94
N ARG A 427 -12.00 25.20 -7.91
CA ARG A 427 -13.41 25.52 -7.63
C ARG A 427 -14.12 24.41 -6.87
N MET A 428 -13.95 23.17 -7.31
CA MET A 428 -14.48 22.00 -6.60
C MET A 428 -13.96 21.96 -5.16
N ILE A 429 -12.64 22.10 -4.98
CA ILE A 429 -12.03 22.05 -3.65
C ILE A 429 -12.54 23.21 -2.79
N ALA A 430 -12.63 24.42 -3.32
CA ALA A 430 -13.22 25.56 -2.61
C ALA A 430 -14.65 25.27 -2.11
N GLU A 431 -15.49 24.64 -2.94
CA GLU A 431 -16.85 24.23 -2.53
C GLU A 431 -16.81 23.24 -1.36
N VAL A 432 -15.94 22.23 -1.41
CA VAL A 432 -15.76 21.27 -0.31
C VAL A 432 -15.36 21.98 0.98
N PHE A 433 -14.50 22.99 0.91
CA PHE A 433 -14.00 23.70 2.09
C PHE A 433 -14.97 24.74 2.64
N SER A 434 -15.88 25.27 1.81
CA SER A 434 -16.87 26.30 2.17
C SER A 434 -17.91 25.86 3.22
N ARG A 435 -18.15 24.54 3.35
CA ARG A 435 -19.14 23.99 4.29
C ARG A 435 -18.86 22.52 4.57
N VAL A 436 -19.19 22.08 5.79
CA VAL A 436 -19.11 20.67 6.19
C VAL A 436 -20.51 20.07 6.12
N GLU A 437 -20.78 19.28 5.08
CA GLU A 437 -22.06 18.62 4.86
C GLU A 437 -21.83 17.17 4.43
N MET A 438 -22.67 16.25 4.92
CA MET A 438 -22.63 14.84 4.52
C MET A 438 -23.18 14.69 3.08
N PRO A 439 -22.40 14.18 2.12
CA PRO A 439 -22.87 14.00 0.75
C PRO A 439 -23.97 12.93 0.67
N GLU A 440 -25.00 13.17 -0.15
CA GLU A 440 -26.13 12.24 -0.29
C GLU A 440 -25.70 10.82 -0.70
N ARG A 441 -24.64 10.72 -1.51
CA ARG A 441 -23.99 9.46 -1.92
C ARG A 441 -23.67 8.55 -0.74
N TYR A 442 -23.15 9.12 0.35
CA TYR A 442 -22.62 8.37 1.49
C TYR A 442 -23.54 8.45 2.73
N ALA A 443 -24.48 9.39 2.75
CA ALA A 443 -25.38 9.64 3.89
C ALA A 443 -26.11 8.38 4.37
N ARG A 444 -26.57 7.54 3.43
CA ARG A 444 -27.25 6.28 3.77
C ARG A 444 -26.30 5.27 4.42
N MET A 445 -25.11 5.07 3.86
CA MET A 445 -24.11 4.17 4.43
C MET A 445 -23.72 4.58 5.84
N VAL A 446 -23.49 5.88 6.07
CA VAL A 446 -23.19 6.39 7.41
C VAL A 446 -24.38 6.20 8.36
N GLY A 447 -25.61 6.43 7.90
CA GLY A 447 -26.81 6.21 8.70
C GLY A 447 -27.09 4.74 9.03
N ASP A 448 -26.57 3.81 8.23
CA ASP A 448 -26.67 2.36 8.42
C ASP A 448 -25.43 1.78 9.15
N ASP A 449 -24.62 2.61 9.83
CA ASP A 449 -23.39 2.21 10.54
C ASP A 449 -22.32 1.53 9.63
N ARG A 450 -22.32 1.85 8.33
CA ARG A 450 -21.35 1.40 7.31
C ARG A 450 -20.25 2.45 7.04
N ILE A 451 -19.78 3.11 8.10
CA ILE A 451 -18.84 4.24 8.00
C ILE A 451 -17.53 3.82 7.32
N GLY A 452 -16.96 2.68 7.73
CA GLY A 452 -15.72 2.20 7.15
C GLY A 452 -15.84 1.78 5.68
N GLU A 453 -16.99 1.22 5.29
CA GLU A 453 -17.27 0.91 3.89
C GLU A 453 -17.31 2.19 3.04
N ALA A 454 -18.00 3.22 3.53
CA ALA A 454 -18.06 4.52 2.86
C ALA A 454 -16.66 5.14 2.69
N LEU A 455 -15.82 5.06 3.73
CA LEU A 455 -14.44 5.55 3.69
C LEU A 455 -13.59 4.80 2.65
N LEU A 456 -13.64 3.46 2.61
CA LEU A 456 -12.90 2.67 1.63
C LEU A 456 -13.35 2.96 0.18
N ARG A 457 -14.65 3.14 -0.04
CA ARG A 457 -15.19 3.55 -1.36
C ARG A 457 -14.74 4.95 -1.75
N ALA A 458 -14.79 5.90 -0.82
CA ALA A 458 -14.30 7.26 -1.05
C ALA A 458 -12.78 7.27 -1.34
N SER A 459 -12.00 6.43 -0.67
CA SER A 459 -10.57 6.25 -0.97
C SER A 459 -10.30 5.74 -2.37
N LEU A 460 -11.11 4.80 -2.90
CA LEU A 460 -11.03 4.38 -4.30
C LEU A 460 -11.29 5.54 -5.25
N VAL A 461 -12.35 6.32 -4.99
CA VAL A 461 -12.70 7.50 -5.79
C VAL A 461 -11.56 8.53 -5.80
N LEU A 462 -10.92 8.80 -4.66
CA LEU A 462 -9.81 9.75 -4.57
C LEU A 462 -8.51 9.24 -5.19
N SER A 463 -8.38 7.93 -5.39
CA SER A 463 -7.17 7.32 -5.94
C SER A 463 -7.23 7.09 -7.45
N ASP A 464 -8.40 7.26 -8.07
CA ASP A 464 -8.62 7.11 -9.51
C ASP A 464 -8.94 8.47 -10.17
N ALA A 465 -8.84 8.54 -11.50
CA ALA A 465 -9.24 9.70 -12.30
C ALA A 465 -10.78 9.80 -12.40
N ALA A 466 -11.44 9.90 -11.25
CA ALA A 466 -12.89 9.96 -11.12
C ALA A 466 -13.47 11.30 -11.59
N ASP A 467 -14.78 11.34 -11.81
CA ASP A 467 -15.52 12.57 -12.10
C ASP A 467 -15.29 13.61 -10.98
N PRO A 468 -15.10 14.90 -11.32
CA PRO A 468 -14.97 15.98 -10.33
C PRO A 468 -16.05 15.98 -9.24
N THR A 469 -17.29 15.58 -9.57
CA THR A 469 -18.40 15.48 -8.62
C THR A 469 -18.16 14.37 -7.59
N ASP A 470 -17.63 13.24 -8.03
CA ASP A 470 -17.33 12.09 -7.18
C ASP A 470 -16.16 12.41 -6.24
N LEU A 471 -15.12 13.07 -6.77
CA LEU A 471 -13.99 13.56 -5.97
C LEU A 471 -14.46 14.56 -4.90
N ARG A 472 -15.37 15.47 -5.26
CA ARG A 472 -15.95 16.45 -4.33
C ARG A 472 -16.66 15.75 -3.19
N ASP A 473 -17.56 14.83 -3.52
CA ASP A 473 -18.33 14.09 -2.54
C ASP A 473 -17.41 13.22 -1.67
N ALA A 474 -16.38 12.60 -2.23
CA ALA A 474 -15.40 11.84 -1.46
C ALA A 474 -14.66 12.73 -0.45
N LEU A 475 -14.09 13.86 -0.86
CA LEU A 475 -13.43 14.79 0.08
C LEU A 475 -14.39 15.32 1.16
N ALA A 476 -15.61 15.66 0.77
CA ALA A 476 -16.64 16.13 1.70
C ALA A 476 -17.03 15.07 2.75
N LEU A 477 -17.05 13.78 2.38
CA LEU A 477 -17.22 12.69 3.35
C LEU A 477 -16.13 12.69 4.42
N PHE A 478 -14.85 12.76 4.02
CA PHE A 478 -13.74 12.78 4.98
C PHE A 478 -13.88 13.94 5.96
N ARG A 479 -14.24 15.13 5.47
CA ARG A 479 -14.51 16.30 6.33
C ARG A 479 -15.70 16.09 7.27
N ALA A 480 -16.82 15.58 6.75
CA ALA A 480 -18.03 15.34 7.53
C ALA A 480 -17.82 14.32 8.66
N LEU A 481 -16.88 13.38 8.48
CA LEU A 481 -16.48 12.40 9.49
C LEU A 481 -15.34 12.88 10.40
N GLY A 482 -14.89 14.13 10.27
CA GLY A 482 -13.83 14.71 11.12
C GLY A 482 -12.40 14.34 10.72
N LEU A 483 -12.19 13.68 9.58
CA LEU A 483 -10.88 13.34 9.03
C LEU A 483 -10.25 14.53 8.27
N GLU A 484 -10.22 15.69 8.95
CA GLU A 484 -9.80 16.97 8.38
C GLU A 484 -8.37 16.94 7.85
N SER A 485 -7.43 16.28 8.56
CA SER A 485 -6.04 16.20 8.09
C SER A 485 -5.92 15.46 6.76
N VAL A 486 -6.61 14.31 6.64
CA VAL A 486 -6.63 13.51 5.41
C VAL A 486 -7.26 14.31 4.26
N ALA A 487 -8.39 14.97 4.51
CA ALA A 487 -9.07 15.79 3.50
C ALA A 487 -8.21 16.96 3.01
N ARG A 488 -7.53 17.67 3.92
CA ARG A 488 -6.65 18.81 3.59
C ARG A 488 -5.42 18.37 2.82
N GLN A 489 -4.72 17.34 3.29
CA GLN A 489 -3.53 16.82 2.62
C GLN A 489 -3.89 16.26 1.23
N ALA A 490 -4.98 15.49 1.11
CA ALA A 490 -5.45 15.00 -0.19
C ALA A 490 -5.78 16.16 -1.15
N ALA A 491 -6.49 17.19 -0.67
CA ALA A 491 -6.80 18.36 -1.49
C ALA A 491 -5.54 19.14 -1.93
N LEU A 492 -4.58 19.33 -1.03
CA LEU A 492 -3.29 19.96 -1.36
C LEU A 492 -2.52 19.12 -2.38
N GLN A 493 -2.48 17.81 -2.22
CA GLN A 493 -1.85 16.90 -3.17
C GLN A 493 -2.54 16.94 -4.54
N MET A 494 -3.87 17.01 -4.62
CA MET A 494 -4.60 17.18 -5.89
C MET A 494 -4.30 18.52 -6.59
N LEU A 495 -3.94 19.56 -5.83
CA LEU A 495 -3.63 20.89 -6.36
C LEU A 495 -2.16 21.06 -6.77
N LEU A 496 -1.26 20.36 -6.07
CA LEU A 496 0.19 20.52 -6.19
C LEU A 496 0.85 19.38 -6.97
N LEU A 497 0.30 18.17 -6.89
CA LEU A 497 0.74 17.05 -7.70
C LEU A 497 -0.06 17.05 -9.00
N GLU A 498 0.63 16.99 -10.13
CA GLU A 498 -0.02 16.62 -11.38
C GLU A 498 -0.48 15.15 -11.22
N LEU A 499 -1.78 14.92 -11.07
CA LEU A 499 -2.36 13.57 -11.02
C LEU A 499 -2.00 12.83 -12.32
N ARG A 500 -0.94 12.01 -12.25
CA ARG A 500 -0.53 11.10 -13.33
C ARG A 500 -1.39 9.85 -13.20
N GLY A 501 -2.45 9.79 -14.01
CA GLY A 501 -3.20 8.56 -14.30
C GLY A 501 -2.42 7.62 -15.21
#